data_AF-A0A2V9W6H2-F1
#
_entry.id   AF-A0A2V9W6H2-F1
#
_cell.length_a   1.000
_cell.length_b   1.000
_cell.length_c   1.000
_cell.angle_alpha   90.00
_cell.angle_beta   90.00
_cell.angle_gamma   90.00
#
_symmetry.space_group_name_H-M   'P 1'
#
loop_
_entity.id
_entity.type
_entity.pdbx_description
1 polymer ?
#
loop_
_entity_poly.entity_id
_entity_poly.type
_entity_poly.pdbx_seq_one_letter_code
_entity_poly.pdbx_strand_id
1 'polypeptide(L)' 'QNFLNNYSNTVGVGLRYSTPIGPVRIDFGRNLNPVPGINPNQYYITIGQAF' A
#
# COMPACT_ATOMS: atom_id res chain seq x y z
N GLN A 1 15.98 13.58 -20.87
CA GLN A 1 16.61 13.10 -19.63
C GLN A 1 15.60 13.13 -18.46
N ASN A 2 14.39 12.55 -18.61
CA ASN A 2 13.27 12.82 -17.68
C ASN A 2 12.68 11.57 -17.00
N PHE A 3 13.22 10.37 -17.26
CA PHE A 3 12.65 9.13 -16.74
C PHE A 3 12.95 8.89 -15.26
N LEU A 4 14.09 9.39 -14.75
CA LEU A 4 14.50 9.23 -13.35
C LEU A 4 13.76 10.18 -12.39
N ASN A 5 13.38 11.37 -12.86
CA ASN A 5 12.75 12.39 -11.99
C ASN A 5 11.32 12.03 -11.57
N ASN A 6 10.64 11.13 -12.31
CA ASN A 6 9.28 10.69 -12.00
C ASN A 6 9.24 9.28 -11.41
N TYR A 7 10.38 8.73 -11.00
CA TYR A 7 10.43 7.39 -10.42
C TYR A 7 10.02 7.43 -8.95
N SER A 8 8.84 6.88 -8.65
CA SER A 8 8.31 6.76 -7.30
C SER A 8 8.39 5.30 -6.84
N ASN A 9 8.85 5.07 -5.62
CA ASN A 9 8.99 3.74 -5.04
C ASN A 9 8.16 3.66 -3.78
N THR A 10 7.43 2.57 -3.58
CA THR A 10 6.65 2.36 -2.36
C THR A 10 7.11 1.08 -1.71
N VAL A 11 7.32 1.13 -0.39
CA VAL A 11 7.57 -0.05 0.43
C VAL A 11 6.38 -0.22 1.36
N GLY A 12 5.86 -1.44 1.44
CA GLY A 12 4.74 -1.74 2.30
C GLY A 12 4.85 -3.10 2.95
N VAL A 13 4.10 -3.27 4.03
CA VAL A 13 3.96 -4.51 4.79
C VAL A 13 2.49 -4.89 4.77
N GLY A 14 2.22 -6.17 4.53
CA GLY A 14 0.87 -6.73 4.49
C GLY A 14 0.70 -7.85 5.51
N LEU A 15 -0.42 -7.84 6.21
CA LEU A 15 -0.84 -8.93 7.09
C LEU A 15 -2.13 -9.53 6.56
N ARG A 16 -2.15 -10.86 6.44
CA ARG A 16 -3.34 -11.63 6.05
C ARG A 16 -3.73 -12.58 7.17
N TYR A 17 -4.94 -12.42 7.68
CA TYR A 17 -5.49 -13.25 8.75
C TYR A 17 -6.78 -13.94 8.31
N SER A 18 -6.87 -15.25 8.48
CA SER A 18 -8.06 -16.03 8.14
C SER A 18 -9.04 -16.00 9.31
N THR A 19 -10.13 -15.24 9.18
CA THR A 19 -11.24 -15.28 10.14
C THR A 19 -12.30 -16.28 9.67
N PRO A 20 -13.17 -16.80 10.57
CA PRO A 20 -14.26 -17.70 10.19
C PRO A 20 -15.25 -17.10 9.19
N ILE A 21 -15.34 -15.77 9.10
CA ILE A 21 -16.23 -15.06 8.16
C ILE A 21 -15.54 -14.70 6.84
N GLY A 22 -14.24 -14.98 6.70
CA GLY A 22 -13.44 -14.67 5.51
C GLY A 22 -12.02 -14.18 5.83
N PRO A 23 -11.12 -14.14 4.83
CA PRO A 23 -9.78 -13.59 5.01
C PRO A 23 -9.84 -12.07 5.20
N VAL A 24 -9.19 -11.57 6.24
CA VAL A 24 -8.93 -10.15 6.45
C VAL A 24 -7.51 -9.85 5.99
N ARG A 25 -7.34 -8.81 5.18
CA ARG A 25 -6.02 -8.33 4.77
C ARG A 25 -5.87 -6.87 5.18
N ILE A 26 -4.73 -6.55 5.76
CA ILE A 26 -4.36 -5.20 6.16
C ILE A 26 -2.99 -4.93 5.56
N ASP A 27 -2.93 -4.01 4.61
CA ASP A 27 -1.71 -3.59 3.94
C ASP A 27 -1.40 -2.12 4.29
N PHE A 28 -0.16 -1.89 4.70
CA PHE A 28 0.40 -0.60 5.07
C PHE A 28 1.52 -0.28 4.09
N GLY A 29 1.32 0.70 3.23
CA GLY A 29 2.33 1.17 2.27
C GLY A 29 2.85 2.55 2.64
N ARG A 30 4.14 2.78 2.46
CA ARG A 30 4.75 4.11 2.51
C ARG A 30 5.55 4.36 1.25
N ASN A 31 5.22 5.45 0.58
CA ASN A 31 5.96 5.93 -0.56
C ASN A 31 7.33 6.47 -0.10
N LEU A 32 8.40 5.90 -0.63
CA LEU A 32 9.80 6.27 -0.40
C LEU A 32 10.22 7.51 -1.21
N ASN A 33 9.57 7.76 -2.34
CA ASN A 33 9.79 8.97 -3.14
C ASN A 33 8.44 9.61 -3.52
N PRO A 34 7.75 10.21 -2.53
CA PRO A 34 6.49 10.91 -2.76
C PRO A 34 6.74 12.25 -3.46
N VAL A 35 5.79 12.65 -4.31
CA VAL A 35 5.79 14.02 -4.87
C VAL A 35 5.62 15.02 -3.73
N PRO A 36 6.41 16.13 -3.68
CA PRO A 36 6.27 17.15 -2.65
C PRO A 36 4.83 17.65 -2.55
N GLY A 37 4.25 17.56 -1.35
CA GLY A 37 2.86 17.97 -1.08
C GLY A 37 1.84 16.84 -1.02
N ILE A 38 2.21 15.59 -1.31
CA ILE A 38 1.33 14.42 -1.19
C ILE A 38 1.71 13.59 0.03
N ASN A 39 0.71 13.13 0.79
CA ASN A 39 0.93 12.24 1.93
C ASN A 39 1.51 10.89 1.46
N PRO A 40 2.70 10.49 1.94
CA PRO A 40 3.34 9.25 1.52
C PRO A 40 2.71 7.99 2.12
N ASN A 41 1.83 8.11 3.11
CA ASN A 41 1.30 6.96 3.83
C ASN A 41 0.00 6.45 3.18
N GLN A 42 -0.04 5.16 2.89
CA GLN A 42 -1.17 4.44 2.30
C GLN A 42 -1.60 3.29 3.21
N TYR A 43 -2.91 3.18 3.41
CA TYR A 43 -3.53 2.18 4.27
C TYR A 43 -4.62 1.48 3.48
N TYR A 44 -4.56 0.15 3.39
CA TYR A 44 -5.56 -0.66 2.70
C TYR A 44 -6.06 -1.75 3.64
N ILE A 45 -7.38 -1.85 3.79
CA ILE A 45 -8.04 -2.87 4.61
C ILE A 45 -9.05 -3.57 3.73
N THR A 46 -8.99 -4.89 3.71
CA THR A 46 -9.88 -5.77 2.97
C THR A 46 -10.49 -6.79 3.92
N ILE A 47 -11.80 -7.01 3.78
CA ILE A 47 -12.53 -8.06 4.50
C ILE A 47 -13.21 -8.95 3.45
N GLY A 48 -12.85 -10.23 3.40
CA GLY A 48 -13.37 -11.16 2.41
C GLY A 48 -12.55 -11.19 1.12
N GLN A 49 -13.21 -11.49 0.00
CA GLN A 49 -12.57 -11.50 -1.32
C GLN A 49 -12.46 -10.06 -1.85
N ALA A 50 -11.30 -9.39 -1.66
CA ALA A 50 -10.98 -8.24 -2.50
C ALA A 50 -10.35 -8.71 -3.81
N PHE A 51 -10.93 -8.17 -4.87
CA PHE A 51 -10.59 -8.28 -6.29
C PHE A 51 -9.19 -7.79 -6.62
#